data_AF-A0A093X916-F1
#
_entry.id   AF-A0A093X916-F1
#
_cell.length_a   1.000
_cell.length_b   1.000
_cell.length_c   1.000
_cell.angle_alpha   90.00
_cell.angle_beta   90.00
_cell.angle_gamma   90.00
#
_symmetry.space_group_name_H-M   'P 1'
#
loop_
_entity.id
_entity.type
_entity.pdbx_description
1 polymer ?
#
loop_
_entity_poly.entity_id
_entity_poly.type
_entity_poly.pdbx_seq_one_letter_code
_entity_poly.pdbx_strand_id
1 'polypeptide(L)'
;MRSFETRVFNWRAPSLLLVSGSRLPAIPESSNERAFADSLPPKRLPDSTTTTPNRLVFGAYIPQPWQQTYKTCLSDPGTMLFQLAPTHTVHRSTISTEQLSFTYPPLSHPGIALGSSHPTSKSTSGTAVPAKLGPVSLHIDASFEFGVFTHDSRGGGAFTPAEGRGGGDWQERFSIESLEVWGCGGEEEAEEQRKRWEWEEREAEARRRINFGKGDRDADRALLEMAGIIGGDRSGGSMN
;
A
#
# COMPACT_ATOMS: atom_id res chain seq x y z
N MET A 1 -0.20 2.43 -5.11
CA MET A 1 0.41 1.19 -4.55
C MET A 1 1.79 0.81 -5.12
N ARG A 2 1.99 0.60 -6.44
CA ARG A 2 3.33 0.23 -6.97
C ARG A 2 4.45 1.22 -6.64
N SER A 3 4.15 2.52 -6.64
CA SER A 3 5.09 3.57 -6.22
C SER A 3 5.50 3.49 -4.75
N PHE A 4 4.57 3.02 -3.89
CA PHE A 4 4.84 2.79 -2.48
C PHE A 4 5.83 1.63 -2.31
N GLU A 5 5.56 0.50 -2.97
CA GLU A 5 6.46 -0.67 -2.98
C GLU A 5 7.89 -0.30 -3.37
N THR A 6 8.07 0.41 -4.49
CA THR A 6 9.41 0.79 -4.97
C THR A 6 10.22 1.64 -4.00
N ARG A 7 9.55 2.39 -3.10
CA ARG A 7 10.22 3.27 -2.13
C ARG A 7 10.42 2.60 -0.78
N VAL A 8 9.48 1.73 -0.39
CA VAL A 8 9.37 1.23 0.98
C VAL A 8 9.91 -0.20 1.11
N PHE A 9 9.80 -1.05 0.10
CA PHE A 9 10.22 -2.46 0.20
C PHE A 9 11.74 -2.65 0.23
N ASN A 10 12.48 -1.66 -0.27
CA ASN A 10 13.94 -1.67 -0.18
C ASN A 10 14.44 -1.28 1.22
N TRP A 11 13.55 -0.81 2.10
CA TRP A 11 13.85 -0.46 3.47
C TRP A 11 13.93 -1.73 4.34
N ARG A 12 15.07 -1.96 4.99
CA ARG A 12 15.31 -3.18 5.80
C ARG A 12 15.24 -2.98 7.31
N ALA A 13 15.41 -1.75 7.78
CA ALA A 13 15.29 -1.44 9.20
C ALA A 13 13.81 -1.40 9.62
N PRO A 14 13.51 -1.45 10.93
CA PRO A 14 12.16 -1.21 11.44
C PRO A 14 11.59 0.11 10.91
N SER A 15 10.27 0.19 10.80
CA SER A 15 9.60 1.36 10.26
C SER A 15 8.33 1.74 11.03
N LEU A 16 7.97 3.01 10.93
CA LEU A 16 6.76 3.59 11.47
C LEU A 16 5.87 4.03 10.30
N LEU A 17 4.73 3.39 10.15
CA LEU A 17 3.66 3.84 9.27
C LEU A 17 2.83 4.88 10.03
N LEU A 18 2.59 6.04 9.41
CA LEU A 18 1.64 7.04 9.88
C LEU A 18 0.64 7.32 8.77
N VAL A 19 -0.65 7.30 9.12
CA VAL A 19 -1.74 7.69 8.24
C VAL A 19 -2.60 8.73 8.95
N SER A 20 -2.88 9.82 8.25
CA SER A 20 -3.70 10.89 8.79
C SER A 20 -4.71 11.40 7.78
N GLY A 21 -5.81 11.92 8.30
CA GLY A 21 -6.80 12.61 7.49
C GLY A 21 -8.06 12.93 8.29
N SER A 22 -9.18 12.97 7.59
CA SER A 22 -10.46 13.48 8.08
C SER A 22 -11.53 12.39 8.06
N ARG A 23 -12.36 12.35 9.10
CA ARG A 23 -13.46 11.40 9.20
C ARG A 23 -14.43 11.58 8.03
N LEU A 24 -14.85 10.46 7.43
CA LEU A 24 -15.89 10.44 6.40
C LEU A 24 -17.27 10.72 7.00
N PRO A 25 -18.14 11.43 6.25
CA PRO A 25 -19.53 11.62 6.63
C PRO A 25 -20.28 10.29 6.72
N ALA A 26 -21.37 10.26 7.50
CA ALA A 26 -22.20 9.07 7.64
C ALA A 26 -22.86 8.64 6.32
N ILE A 27 -23.12 9.59 5.43
CA ILE A 27 -23.67 9.38 4.09
C ILE A 27 -22.56 9.71 3.10
N PRO A 28 -22.15 8.76 2.23
CA PRO A 28 -21.13 9.01 1.21
C PRO A 28 -21.53 10.12 0.25
N GLU A 29 -20.65 11.10 0.05
CA GLU A 29 -20.89 12.26 -0.82
C GLU A 29 -20.39 12.00 -2.25
N SER A 30 -19.29 11.24 -2.39
CA SER A 30 -18.70 10.89 -3.68
C SER A 30 -18.93 9.43 -4.09
N SER A 31 -18.75 9.13 -5.39
CA SER A 31 -18.82 7.75 -5.90
C SER A 31 -17.73 6.86 -5.30
N ASN A 32 -16.54 7.42 -5.05
CA ASN A 32 -15.40 6.69 -4.51
C ASN A 32 -15.64 6.35 -3.03
N GLU A 33 -16.16 7.30 -2.25
CA GLU A 33 -16.58 7.03 -0.87
C GLU A 33 -17.67 5.97 -0.79
N ARG A 34 -18.64 6.00 -1.72
CA ARG A 34 -19.70 4.99 -1.77
C ARG A 34 -19.11 3.61 -2.08
N ALA A 35 -18.24 3.52 -3.08
CA ALA A 35 -17.56 2.27 -3.43
C ALA A 35 -16.72 1.73 -2.25
N PHE A 36 -16.04 2.62 -1.52
CA PHE A 36 -15.31 2.27 -0.30
C PHE A 36 -16.26 1.79 0.81
N ALA A 37 -17.36 2.51 1.07
CA ALA A 37 -18.35 2.12 2.07
C ALA A 37 -18.99 0.75 1.78
N ASP A 38 -19.28 0.47 0.51
CA ASP A 38 -19.85 -0.80 0.03
C ASP A 38 -18.83 -1.96 0.09
N SER A 39 -17.53 -1.63 0.07
CA SER A 39 -16.44 -2.61 0.23
C SER A 39 -16.33 -3.13 1.66
N LEU A 40 -16.86 -2.40 2.64
CA LEU A 40 -16.77 -2.70 4.06
C LEU A 40 -18.06 -3.34 4.60
N PRO A 41 -17.98 -4.08 5.72
CA PRO A 41 -19.18 -4.50 6.45
C PRO A 41 -20.03 -3.29 6.86
N PRO A 42 -21.36 -3.44 7.06
CA PRO A 42 -22.19 -2.35 7.57
C PRO A 42 -21.64 -1.78 8.87
N LYS A 43 -21.60 -0.44 8.99
CA LYS A 43 -21.07 0.23 10.17
C LYS A 43 -22.00 0.00 11.36
N ARG A 44 -21.55 -0.79 12.34
CA ARG A 44 -22.31 -1.09 13.58
C ARG A 44 -21.77 -0.38 14.81
N LEU A 45 -20.49 0.00 14.76
CA LEU A 45 -19.82 0.66 15.86
C LEU A 45 -19.93 2.19 15.72
N PRO A 46 -20.06 2.92 16.84
CA PRO A 46 -20.10 4.38 16.82
C PRO A 46 -18.74 4.97 16.46
N ASP A 47 -18.71 6.29 16.25
CA ASP A 47 -17.45 7.04 16.17
C ASP A 47 -16.77 7.12 17.55
N SER A 48 -15.45 7.28 17.58
CA SER A 48 -14.68 7.47 18.82
C SER A 48 -15.00 8.78 19.55
N THR A 49 -15.55 9.76 18.84
CA THR A 49 -15.98 11.07 19.35
C THR A 49 -17.07 11.67 18.49
N THR A 50 -17.97 12.46 19.07
CA THR A 50 -19.13 13.08 18.40
C THR A 50 -18.88 14.47 17.82
N THR A 51 -17.67 15.03 17.97
CA THR A 51 -17.34 16.43 17.56
C THR A 51 -16.87 16.53 16.09
N THR A 52 -17.28 17.59 15.38
CA THR A 52 -16.95 17.94 13.98
C THR A 52 -15.50 18.41 13.76
N PRO A 53 -15.03 18.47 12.49
CA PRO A 53 -14.16 17.46 11.90
C PRO A 53 -12.93 17.18 12.78
N ASN A 54 -12.92 15.95 13.28
CA ASN A 54 -11.86 15.45 14.13
C ASN A 54 -10.78 14.82 13.26
N ARG A 55 -9.62 15.48 13.14
CA ARG A 55 -8.44 14.93 12.48
C ARG A 55 -8.11 13.59 13.13
N LEU A 56 -8.01 12.55 12.30
CA LEU A 56 -7.64 11.22 12.73
C LEU A 56 -6.18 10.97 12.36
N VAL A 57 -5.45 10.36 13.29
CA VAL A 57 -4.06 9.97 13.06
C VAL A 57 -3.87 8.59 13.65
N PHE A 58 -3.59 7.63 12.78
CA PHE A 58 -3.30 6.24 13.13
C PHE A 58 -1.91 5.88 12.65
N GLY A 59 -1.36 4.81 13.20
CA GLY A 59 -0.10 4.30 12.72
C GLY A 59 0.20 2.90 13.20
N ALA A 60 1.31 2.39 12.69
CA ALA A 60 1.84 1.10 13.06
C ALA A 60 3.37 1.16 13.19
N TYR A 61 3.92 0.51 14.20
CA TYR A 61 5.33 0.16 14.23
C TYR A 61 5.50 -1.24 13.65
N ILE A 62 6.35 -1.37 12.64
CA ILE A 62 6.57 -2.58 11.85
C ILE A 62 8.06 -2.92 11.93
N PRO A 63 8.44 -3.91 12.75
CA PRO A 63 9.85 -4.30 12.94
C PRO A 63 10.47 -4.99 11.72
N GLN A 64 9.62 -5.62 10.91
CA GLN A 64 10.04 -6.42 9.76
C GLN A 64 10.07 -5.60 8.46
N PRO A 65 10.92 -5.98 7.48
CA PRO A 65 10.90 -5.37 6.16
C PRO A 65 9.53 -5.51 5.48
N TRP A 66 9.19 -4.51 4.68
CA TRP A 66 7.94 -4.53 3.91
C TRP A 66 8.02 -5.55 2.77
N GLN A 67 6.99 -6.39 2.66
CA GLN A 67 6.89 -7.40 1.62
C GLN A 67 5.43 -7.60 1.20
N GLN A 68 5.23 -7.99 -0.06
CA GLN A 68 3.93 -8.35 -0.56
C GLN A 68 3.49 -9.68 0.05
N THR A 69 2.26 -9.72 0.56
CA THR A 69 1.65 -10.94 1.06
C THR A 69 0.76 -11.58 0.00
N TYR A 70 0.92 -12.89 -0.19
CA TYR A 70 0.16 -13.64 -1.21
C TYR A 70 -0.92 -14.54 -0.61
N LYS A 71 -0.59 -15.23 0.49
CA LYS A 71 -1.48 -16.22 1.14
C LYS A 71 -1.63 -16.03 2.64
N THR A 72 -0.59 -15.51 3.28
CA THR A 72 -0.50 -15.38 4.74
C THR A 72 -0.08 -13.97 5.09
N CYS A 73 -0.58 -13.49 6.23
CA CYS A 73 -0.09 -12.26 6.82
C CYS A 73 1.35 -12.43 7.32
N LEU A 74 2.06 -11.31 7.38
CA LEU A 74 3.30 -11.16 8.12
C LEU A 74 2.98 -10.98 9.60
N SER A 75 3.82 -11.52 10.47
CA SER A 75 3.66 -11.43 11.91
C SER A 75 5.00 -11.27 12.61
N ASP A 76 5.09 -10.27 13.47
CA ASP A 76 6.24 -10.02 14.32
C ASP A 76 5.74 -9.57 15.72
N PRO A 77 6.19 -10.18 16.83
CA PRO A 77 5.74 -9.82 18.19
C PRO A 77 5.96 -8.36 18.57
N GLY A 78 6.90 -7.68 17.92
CA GLY A 78 7.17 -6.25 18.11
C GLY A 78 6.22 -5.35 17.33
N THR A 79 5.36 -5.88 16.46
CA THR A 79 4.39 -5.09 15.69
C THR A 79 3.39 -4.43 16.64
N MET A 80 3.15 -3.14 16.47
CA MET A 80 2.19 -2.40 17.29
C MET A 80 1.31 -1.52 16.41
N LEU A 81 0.03 -1.42 16.74
CA LEU A 81 -0.88 -0.41 16.22
C LEU A 81 -1.05 0.70 17.25
N PHE A 82 -1.27 1.92 16.79
CA PHE A 82 -1.57 3.03 17.68
C PHE A 82 -2.47 4.06 17.00
N GLN A 83 -3.20 4.80 17.83
CA GLN A 83 -3.88 6.03 17.46
C GLN A 83 -3.16 7.17 18.16
N LEU A 84 -2.89 8.26 17.45
CA LEU A 84 -2.38 9.51 18.05
C LEU A 84 -3.50 10.53 18.26
N ALA A 85 -4.47 10.60 17.35
CA ALA A 85 -5.62 11.51 17.43
C ALA A 85 -6.91 10.78 17.03
N PRO A 86 -8.04 11.03 17.72
CA PRO A 86 -8.26 12.04 18.79
C PRO A 86 -7.73 11.66 20.16
N THR A 87 -7.60 10.37 20.43
CA THR A 87 -7.21 9.85 21.74
C THR A 87 -6.01 8.95 21.57
N HIS A 88 -4.94 9.22 22.29
CA HIS A 88 -3.76 8.37 22.17
C HIS A 88 -4.05 6.97 22.72
N THR A 89 -3.97 5.94 21.88
CA THR A 89 -4.12 4.52 22.25
C THR A 89 -3.03 3.68 21.61
N VAL A 90 -2.60 2.62 22.30
CA VAL A 90 -1.58 1.70 21.82
C VAL A 90 -2.09 0.27 21.94
N HIS A 91 -1.85 -0.51 20.89
CA HIS A 91 -2.36 -1.86 20.72
C HIS A 91 -1.19 -2.77 20.35
N ARG A 92 -0.82 -3.68 21.26
CA ARG A 92 0.33 -4.55 21.07
C ARG A 92 -0.07 -5.82 20.33
N SER A 93 0.86 -6.35 19.54
CA SER A 93 0.71 -7.65 18.90
C SER A 93 0.37 -8.74 19.94
N THR A 94 -0.52 -9.64 19.54
CA THR A 94 -0.83 -10.89 20.26
C THR A 94 -0.11 -12.07 19.60
N ILE A 95 -0.34 -13.29 20.09
CA ILE A 95 0.21 -14.53 19.50
C ILE A 95 -0.37 -14.81 18.10
N SER A 96 -1.40 -14.09 17.66
CA SER A 96 -1.98 -14.26 16.32
C SER A 96 -1.00 -13.91 15.21
N THR A 97 -1.12 -14.61 14.09
CA THR A 97 -0.33 -14.39 12.88
C THR A 97 -0.96 -13.40 11.89
N GLU A 98 -2.19 -12.94 12.14
CA GLU A 98 -2.96 -12.05 11.25
C GLU A 98 -2.64 -10.56 11.46
N GLN A 99 -1.35 -10.21 11.49
CA GLN A 99 -0.93 -8.87 11.94
C GLN A 99 -0.78 -7.86 10.81
N LEU A 100 -0.14 -8.22 9.70
CA LEU A 100 0.10 -7.30 8.58
C LEU A 100 -0.07 -8.02 7.24
N SER A 101 -0.79 -7.40 6.32
CA SER A 101 -0.90 -7.84 4.93
C SER A 101 -0.75 -6.66 3.99
N PHE A 102 -0.04 -6.90 2.88
CA PHE A 102 0.14 -5.94 1.80
C PHE A 102 -0.21 -6.62 0.49
N THR A 103 -1.34 -6.26 -0.09
CA THR A 103 -1.96 -7.05 -1.17
C THR A 103 -2.32 -6.20 -2.37
N TYR A 104 -2.22 -6.81 -3.55
CA TYR A 104 -2.51 -6.19 -4.83
C TYR A 104 -3.76 -6.79 -5.48
N PRO A 105 -4.41 -6.06 -6.42
CA PRO A 105 -5.33 -6.66 -7.36
C PRO A 105 -4.68 -7.89 -8.04
N PRO A 106 -5.42 -8.99 -8.26
CA PRO A 106 -6.87 -9.11 -8.25
C PRO A 106 -7.51 -9.60 -6.94
N LEU A 107 -6.76 -9.62 -5.82
CA LEU A 107 -7.31 -10.03 -4.52
C LEU A 107 -8.52 -9.16 -4.12
N SER A 108 -9.40 -9.71 -3.28
CA SER A 108 -10.50 -8.91 -2.71
C SER A 108 -9.92 -7.86 -1.78
N HIS A 109 -10.37 -6.60 -1.91
CA HIS A 109 -9.95 -5.47 -1.07
C HIS A 109 -8.42 -5.35 -0.92
N PRO A 110 -7.71 -5.10 -2.04
CA PRO A 110 -6.27 -4.90 -2.00
C PRO A 110 -5.93 -3.62 -1.22
N GLY A 111 -4.81 -3.63 -0.53
CA GLY A 111 -4.52 -2.59 0.46
C GLY A 111 -3.37 -2.93 1.39
N ILE A 112 -3.21 -2.07 2.39
CA ILE A 112 -2.46 -2.37 3.60
C ILE A 112 -3.50 -2.71 4.67
N ALA A 113 -3.43 -3.91 5.22
CA ALA A 113 -4.34 -4.30 6.29
C ALA A 113 -3.55 -4.83 7.48
N LEU A 114 -3.78 -4.23 8.64
CA LEU A 114 -3.20 -4.59 9.92
C LEU A 114 -4.30 -5.14 10.83
N GLY A 115 -4.09 -6.32 11.40
CA GLY A 115 -4.99 -6.90 12.41
C GLY A 115 -6.22 -7.58 11.83
N SER A 116 -6.21 -7.88 10.53
CA SER A 116 -7.28 -8.53 9.79
C SER A 116 -6.77 -9.77 9.07
N SER A 117 -7.62 -10.79 8.93
CA SER A 117 -7.29 -12.00 8.19
C SER A 117 -6.90 -11.70 6.74
N HIS A 118 -5.96 -12.48 6.20
CA HIS A 118 -5.47 -12.29 4.84
C HIS A 118 -6.63 -12.34 3.83
N PRO A 119 -6.74 -11.38 2.89
CA PRO A 119 -7.84 -11.35 1.94
C PRO A 119 -7.81 -12.58 1.04
N THR A 120 -8.98 -13.20 0.85
CA THR A 120 -9.13 -14.35 -0.03
C THR A 120 -9.41 -13.91 -1.47
N SER A 121 -9.25 -14.83 -2.43
CA SER A 121 -9.67 -14.57 -3.81
C SER A 121 -11.15 -14.18 -3.88
N LYS A 122 -11.52 -13.39 -4.90
CA LYS A 122 -12.91 -12.98 -5.14
C LYS A 122 -13.80 -14.20 -5.29
N SER A 123 -14.99 -14.15 -4.69
CA SER A 123 -15.97 -15.24 -4.80
C SER A 123 -16.38 -15.47 -6.25
N THR A 124 -16.42 -16.72 -6.68
CA THR A 124 -16.94 -17.16 -7.98
C THR A 124 -18.45 -16.93 -8.13
N SER A 125 -19.16 -16.66 -7.04
CA SER A 125 -20.62 -16.45 -7.02
C SER A 125 -21.08 -15.05 -7.48
N GLY A 126 -20.17 -14.17 -7.90
CA GLY A 126 -20.48 -12.81 -8.36
C GLY A 126 -20.94 -11.85 -7.25
N THR A 127 -21.16 -12.33 -6.03
CA THR A 127 -21.45 -11.51 -4.85
C THR A 127 -20.15 -10.94 -4.28
N ALA A 128 -20.08 -9.60 -4.19
CA ALA A 128 -18.97 -8.93 -3.53
C ALA A 128 -18.99 -9.29 -2.03
N VAL A 129 -17.91 -9.93 -1.56
CA VAL A 129 -17.72 -10.22 -0.14
C VAL A 129 -17.09 -8.99 0.51
N PRO A 130 -17.65 -8.41 1.57
CA PRO A 130 -17.03 -7.27 2.26
C PRO A 130 -15.67 -7.61 2.86
N ALA A 131 -14.83 -6.59 3.06
CA ALA A 131 -13.55 -6.73 3.73
C ALA A 131 -13.73 -7.33 5.14
N LYS A 132 -12.86 -8.26 5.52
CA LYS A 132 -12.84 -8.81 6.87
C LYS A 132 -12.06 -7.88 7.77
N LEU A 133 -12.76 -7.19 8.68
CA LEU A 133 -12.13 -6.32 9.67
C LEU A 133 -11.95 -7.10 10.96
N GLY A 134 -10.74 -7.07 11.53
CA GLY A 134 -10.49 -7.68 12.83
C GLY A 134 -10.88 -6.75 14.00
N PRO A 135 -10.92 -7.28 15.24
CA PRO A 135 -11.34 -6.54 16.43
C PRO A 135 -10.59 -5.22 16.64
N VAL A 136 -9.26 -5.27 16.53
CA VAL A 136 -8.40 -4.08 16.53
C VAL A 136 -7.63 -4.11 15.23
N SER A 137 -8.05 -3.31 14.25
CA SER A 137 -7.50 -3.36 12.90
C SER A 137 -7.49 -2.01 12.20
N LEU A 138 -6.50 -1.84 11.32
CA LEU A 138 -6.37 -0.70 10.41
C LEU A 138 -6.31 -1.23 8.98
N HIS A 139 -7.26 -0.82 8.14
CA HIS A 139 -7.29 -1.17 6.74
C HIS A 139 -7.23 0.11 5.89
N ILE A 140 -6.27 0.15 4.97
CA ILE A 140 -6.04 1.23 4.01
C ILE A 140 -6.21 0.65 2.61
N ASP A 141 -7.02 1.29 1.78
CA ASP A 141 -7.28 0.82 0.43
C ASP A 141 -6.08 0.98 -0.53
N ALA A 142 -6.15 0.33 -1.69
CA ALA A 142 -5.07 0.34 -2.67
C ALA A 142 -4.85 1.69 -3.38
N SER A 143 -5.87 2.54 -3.40
CA SER A 143 -5.76 3.92 -3.90
C SER A 143 -5.09 4.85 -2.90
N PHE A 144 -4.97 4.44 -1.62
CA PHE A 144 -4.53 5.29 -0.51
C PHE A 144 -5.42 6.53 -0.33
N GLU A 145 -6.70 6.41 -0.68
CA GLU A 145 -7.68 7.48 -0.55
C GLU A 145 -8.51 7.31 0.73
N PHE A 146 -8.74 6.08 1.17
CA PHE A 146 -9.61 5.80 2.30
C PHE A 146 -9.03 4.76 3.25
N GLY A 147 -9.37 4.95 4.52
CA GLY A 147 -8.99 4.06 5.60
C GLY A 147 -10.16 3.76 6.53
N VAL A 148 -10.08 2.61 7.19
CA VAL A 148 -10.95 2.26 8.31
C VAL A 148 -10.12 1.72 9.46
N PHE A 149 -10.34 2.28 10.65
CA PHE A 149 -9.84 1.73 11.90
C PHE A 149 -11.02 1.16 12.71
N THR A 150 -10.89 -0.08 13.15
CA THR A 150 -11.90 -0.75 14.00
C THR A 150 -11.29 -1.03 15.36
N HIS A 151 -12.03 -0.71 16.41
CA HIS A 151 -11.71 -1.06 17.78
C HIS A 151 -12.92 -1.73 18.44
N ASP A 152 -12.79 -3.03 18.75
CA ASP A 152 -13.72 -3.84 19.53
C ASP A 152 -13.04 -4.24 20.83
N SER A 153 -13.60 -3.78 21.95
CA SER A 153 -13.07 -3.97 23.29
C SER A 153 -13.05 -5.44 23.73
N ARG A 154 -13.81 -6.32 23.06
CA ARG A 154 -13.81 -7.77 23.31
C ARG A 154 -12.50 -8.43 22.93
N GLY A 155 -11.72 -7.80 22.05
CA GLY A 155 -10.44 -8.33 21.57
C GLY A 155 -10.59 -9.63 20.78
N GLY A 156 -9.61 -10.53 20.93
CA GLY A 156 -9.56 -11.80 20.19
C GLY A 156 -8.91 -11.72 18.79
N GLY A 157 -8.33 -10.57 18.46
CA GLY A 157 -7.63 -10.31 17.20
C GLY A 157 -6.11 -10.35 17.32
N ALA A 158 -5.43 -9.83 16.30
CA ALA A 158 -3.97 -9.79 16.26
C ALA A 158 -3.34 -8.69 17.13
N PHE A 159 -4.15 -7.79 17.65
CA PHE A 159 -3.73 -6.73 18.56
C PHE A 159 -4.63 -6.67 19.80
N THR A 160 -4.05 -6.27 20.92
CA THR A 160 -4.78 -6.07 22.18
C THR A 160 -5.67 -4.82 22.10
N PRO A 161 -6.89 -4.85 22.64
CA PRO A 161 -7.71 -3.64 22.77
C PRO A 161 -7.04 -2.63 23.72
N ALA A 162 -7.35 -1.35 23.53
CA ALA A 162 -6.92 -0.31 24.46
C ALA A 162 -7.72 -0.40 25.76
N GLU A 163 -7.08 -0.02 26.86
CA GLU A 163 -7.71 0.09 28.16
C GLU A 163 -7.96 1.56 28.53
N GLY A 164 -8.94 1.83 29.40
CA GLY A 164 -9.21 3.18 29.89
C GLY A 164 -9.78 4.12 28.82
N ARG A 165 -9.21 5.32 28.70
CA ARG A 165 -9.71 6.37 27.77
C ARG A 165 -9.42 5.94 26.33
N GLY A 166 -10.46 5.51 25.61
CA GLY A 166 -10.36 4.98 24.25
C GLY A 166 -10.61 3.47 24.13
N GLY A 167 -10.84 2.78 25.25
CA GLY A 167 -11.09 1.33 25.29
C GLY A 167 -12.52 0.87 25.01
N GLY A 168 -13.40 1.75 24.52
CA GLY A 168 -14.78 1.38 24.12
C GLY A 168 -14.85 0.83 22.70
N ASP A 169 -16.03 0.38 22.27
CA ASP A 169 -16.23 -0.11 20.90
C ASP A 169 -16.46 1.08 19.94
N TRP A 170 -15.66 1.20 18.89
CA TRP A 170 -15.79 2.26 17.89
C TRP A 170 -15.19 1.87 16.53
N GLN A 171 -15.64 2.56 15.47
CA GLN A 171 -15.09 2.40 14.13
C GLN A 171 -15.01 3.75 13.43
N GLU A 172 -13.80 4.09 13.00
CA GLU A 172 -13.50 5.31 12.26
C GLU A 172 -13.32 4.98 10.79
N ARG A 173 -14.08 5.63 9.92
CA ARG A 173 -13.88 5.61 8.46
C ARG A 173 -13.44 7.01 8.05
N PHE A 174 -12.38 7.11 7.27
CA PHE A 174 -11.73 8.40 7.01
C PHE A 174 -11.13 8.47 5.60
N SER A 175 -11.11 9.68 5.05
CA SER A 175 -10.32 10.02 3.88
C SER A 175 -8.88 10.27 4.31
N ILE A 176 -7.94 9.73 3.54
CA ILE A 176 -6.51 9.85 3.78
C ILE A 176 -6.01 11.12 3.12
N GLU A 177 -5.34 11.96 3.90
CA GLU A 177 -4.71 13.20 3.45
C GLU A 177 -3.19 13.05 3.36
N SER A 178 -2.59 12.30 4.30
CA SER A 178 -1.17 11.99 4.30
C SER A 178 -0.92 10.55 4.73
N LEU A 179 0.01 9.89 4.04
CA LEU A 179 0.54 8.58 4.38
C LEU A 179 2.06 8.64 4.34
N GLU A 180 2.68 8.38 5.48
CA GLU A 180 4.11 8.52 5.69
C GLU A 180 4.69 7.21 6.22
N VAL A 181 5.89 6.86 5.77
CA VAL A 181 6.66 5.73 6.30
C VAL A 181 8.01 6.27 6.73
N TRP A 182 8.28 6.18 8.03
CA TRP A 182 9.52 6.62 8.64
C TRP A 182 10.35 5.41 8.99
N GLY A 183 11.60 5.37 8.54
CA GLY A 183 12.54 4.37 8.99
C GLY A 183 13.04 4.66 10.41
N CYS A 184 13.04 3.65 11.26
CA CYS A 184 13.56 3.72 12.63
C CYS A 184 15.00 3.18 12.75
N GLY A 185 15.73 3.12 11.62
CA GLY A 185 17.10 2.63 11.59
C GLY A 185 18.12 3.63 12.14
N GLY A 186 19.28 3.12 12.52
CA GLY A 186 20.42 3.94 12.97
C GLY A 186 21.08 4.74 11.83
N GLU A 187 22.01 5.63 12.17
CA GLU A 187 22.74 6.45 11.19
C GLU A 187 23.50 5.58 10.17
N GLU A 188 24.08 4.46 10.61
CA GLU A 188 24.76 3.49 9.74
C GLU A 188 23.81 2.85 8.71
N GLU A 189 22.64 2.39 9.15
CA GLU A 189 21.63 1.81 8.27
C GLU A 189 21.09 2.85 7.28
N ALA A 190 20.96 4.12 7.71
CA ALA A 190 20.59 5.22 6.84
C ALA A 190 21.68 5.49 5.79
N GLU A 191 22.97 5.44 6.14
CA GLU A 191 24.07 5.63 5.20
C GLU A 191 24.15 4.53 4.14
N GLU A 192 24.02 3.27 4.56
CA GLU A 192 24.01 2.13 3.63
C GLU A 192 22.84 2.21 2.66
N GLN A 193 21.70 2.71 3.12
CA GLN A 193 20.54 2.93 2.28
C GLN A 193 20.75 4.09 1.30
N ARG A 194 21.29 5.24 1.74
CA ARG A 194 21.63 6.34 0.82
C ARG A 194 22.58 5.87 -0.28
N LYS A 195 23.66 5.17 0.09
CA LYS A 195 24.65 4.63 -0.87
C LYS A 195 24.00 3.68 -1.88
N ARG A 196 23.04 2.87 -1.44
CA ARG A 196 22.31 1.94 -2.31
C ARG A 196 21.29 2.64 -3.20
N TRP A 197 20.55 3.63 -2.69
CA TRP A 197 19.66 4.45 -3.51
C TRP A 197 20.42 5.27 -4.55
N GLU A 198 21.55 5.86 -4.18
CA GLU A 198 22.45 6.54 -5.13
C GLU A 198 22.99 5.57 -6.19
N TRP A 199 23.24 4.31 -5.80
CA TRP A 199 23.65 3.28 -6.75
C TRP A 199 22.51 2.84 -7.67
N GLU A 200 21.31 2.62 -7.15
CA GLU A 200 20.11 2.30 -7.92
C GLU A 200 19.70 3.45 -8.83
N GLU A 201 19.78 4.70 -8.38
CA GLU A 201 19.46 5.89 -9.17
C GLU A 201 20.47 6.06 -10.31
N ARG A 202 21.77 5.92 -10.03
CA ARG A 202 22.83 5.95 -11.03
C ARG A 202 22.74 4.80 -12.02
N GLU A 203 22.35 3.60 -11.57
CA GLU A 203 22.12 2.45 -12.45
C GLU A 203 20.84 2.63 -13.28
N ALA A 204 19.77 3.17 -12.69
CA ALA A 204 18.53 3.50 -13.38
C ALA A 204 18.72 4.62 -14.42
N GLU A 205 19.54 5.62 -14.10
CA GLU A 205 19.95 6.66 -15.05
C GLU A 205 20.78 6.06 -16.19
N ALA A 206 21.73 5.15 -15.89
CA ALA A 206 22.49 4.44 -16.92
C ALA A 206 21.57 3.59 -17.83
N ARG A 207 20.57 2.90 -17.26
CA ARG A 207 19.56 2.15 -18.04
C ARG A 207 18.64 3.07 -18.85
N ARG A 208 18.26 4.24 -18.33
CA ARG A 208 17.51 5.26 -19.10
C ARG A 208 18.34 5.86 -20.23
N ARG A 209 19.63 6.09 -19.99
CA ARG A 209 20.58 6.64 -20.96
C ARG A 209 20.85 5.68 -22.11
N ILE A 210 20.74 4.37 -21.87
CA ILE A 210 20.81 3.34 -22.93
C ILE A 210 19.58 3.40 -23.86
N ASN A 211 18.40 3.77 -23.36
CA ASN A 211 17.18 3.87 -24.17
C ASN A 211 16.95 5.23 -24.85
N PHE A 212 17.71 6.27 -24.50
CA PHE A 212 17.58 7.63 -25.07
C PHE A 212 18.65 8.01 -26.11
N GLY A 213 19.43 7.06 -26.63
CA GLY A 213 20.59 7.40 -27.45
C GLY A 213 21.08 6.37 -28.46
N LYS A 214 20.23 5.44 -28.92
CA LYS A 214 20.62 4.49 -29.99
C LYS A 214 19.58 4.42 -31.11
N GLY A 215 19.26 5.57 -31.66
CA GLY A 215 18.90 5.64 -33.08
C GLY A 215 20.17 5.41 -33.89
N ASP A 216 20.53 4.13 -34.08
CA ASP A 216 21.68 3.76 -34.88
C ASP A 216 21.27 3.76 -36.36
N ARG A 217 21.33 4.94 -37.00
CA ARG A 217 20.97 5.13 -38.41
C ARG A 217 21.74 4.18 -39.33
N ASP A 218 22.90 3.69 -38.92
CA ASP A 218 23.70 2.73 -39.68
C ASP A 218 23.19 1.29 -39.53
N ALA A 219 22.64 0.91 -38.36
CA ALA A 219 21.96 -0.38 -38.19
C ALA A 219 20.63 -0.43 -38.95
N ASP A 220 19.86 0.67 -38.92
CA ASP A 220 18.63 0.82 -39.71
C ASP A 220 18.93 0.83 -41.23
N ARG A 221 20.04 1.44 -41.66
CA ARG A 221 20.49 1.42 -43.06
C ARG A 221 20.90 0.01 -43.51
N ALA A 222 21.63 -0.74 -42.67
CA ALA A 222 22.02 -2.12 -42.97
C ALA A 222 20.80 -3.07 -43.06
N LEU A 223 19.76 -2.85 -42.24
CA LEU A 223 18.51 -3.58 -42.33
C LEU A 223 17.70 -3.22 -43.59
N LEU A 224 17.67 -1.94 -44.00
CA LEU A 224 17.00 -1.49 -45.22
C LEU A 224 17.73 -1.91 -46.51
N GLU A 225 19.06 -2.08 -46.45
CA GLU A 225 19.89 -2.61 -47.54
C GLU A 225 19.68 -4.13 -47.70
N MET A 226 19.64 -4.89 -46.59
CA MET A 226 19.31 -6.32 -46.62
C MET A 226 17.84 -6.61 -46.97
N ALA A 227 16.92 -5.70 -46.64
CA ALA A 227 15.51 -5.78 -47.02
C ALA A 227 15.25 -5.30 -48.47
N GLY A 228 16.28 -4.88 -49.21
CA GLY A 228 16.18 -4.50 -50.64
C GLY A 228 15.49 -3.16 -50.90
N ILE A 229 15.31 -2.30 -49.89
CA ILE A 229 14.59 -1.03 -50.01
C ILE A 229 15.54 0.10 -50.45
N ILE A 230 16.83 0.03 -50.11
CA ILE A 230 17.84 1.03 -50.45
C ILE A 230 18.93 0.34 -51.27
N GLY A 231 18.69 0.15 -52.57
CA GLY A 231 19.65 -0.49 -53.45
C GLY A 231 19.05 -0.85 -54.80
N GLY A 232 18.68 0.15 -55.60
CA GLY A 232 18.10 -0.09 -56.92
C GLY A 232 18.12 1.13 -57.80
N ASP A 233 19.30 1.56 -58.22
CA ASP A 233 19.41 2.35 -59.46
C ASP A 233 20.65 1.92 -60.26
N ARG A 234 20.44 1.70 -61.56
CA ARG A 234 21.26 0.99 -62.59
C ARG A 234 20.91 -0.50 -62.75
N SER A 235 20.63 -1.04 -63.94
CA SER A 235 20.60 -0.53 -65.31
C SER A 235 20.22 -1.70 -66.24
N GLY A 236 19.36 -1.47 -67.23
CA GLY A 236 19.11 -2.38 -68.36
C GLY A 236 17.71 -2.11 -68.90
N GLY A 237 17.51 -1.42 -70.02
CA GLY A 237 18.20 -1.60 -71.30
C GLY A 237 17.25 -2.34 -72.23
N SER A 238 16.61 -1.58 -73.13
CA SER A 238 15.67 -2.03 -74.15
C SER A 238 16.27 -3.09 -75.09
N MET A 239 15.47 -4.05 -75.55
CA MET A 239 15.21 -4.42 -76.96
C MET A 239 14.89 -5.91 -77.15
N ASN A 240 13.81 -6.13 -77.92
CA ASN A 240 13.37 -7.31 -78.67
C ASN A 240 12.76 -8.49 -77.92
#